data_AF-A0A952J4C1-F1
#
_entry.id   AF-A0A952J4C1-F1
#
_cell.length_a   1.000
_cell.length_b   1.000
_cell.length_c   1.000
_cell.angle_alpha   90.00
_cell.angle_beta   90.00
_cell.angle_gamma   90.00
#
_symmetry.space_group_name_H-M   'P 1'
#
loop_
_entity.id
_entity.type
_entity.pdbx_description
1 polymer ?
#
loop_
_entity_poly.entity_id
_entity_poly.type
_entity_poly.pdbx_seq_one_letter_code
_entity_poly.pdbx_strand_id
1 'polypeptide(L)'
;MAKTTKPAAEKKAPKKTATKAGASLDKIAENILDKLRGINIEHQLQADLEWCLGSYRFDGNPVGLVEAINRALVVLKAENAKKTKGITAALIAGIEKAIK
;
A
#
# COMPACT_ATOMS: atom_id res chain seq x y z
N MET A 1 -18.37 4.57 -43.58
CA MET A 1 -16.94 4.87 -43.28
C MET A 1 -16.85 5.14 -41.78
N ALA A 2 -16.52 4.16 -40.94
CA ALA A 2 -15.18 3.78 -40.47
C ALA A 2 -14.50 4.83 -39.56
N LYS A 3 -14.12 4.37 -38.33
CA LYS A 3 -13.09 4.88 -37.38
C LYS A 3 -13.51 6.03 -36.44
N THR A 4 -13.24 6.09 -35.12
CA THR A 4 -12.75 5.18 -34.03
C THR A 4 -12.73 6.02 -32.72
N THR A 5 -12.74 5.35 -31.54
CA THR A 5 -12.14 5.78 -30.24
C THR A 5 -12.73 7.00 -29.50
N LYS A 6 -12.88 7.07 -28.16
CA LYS A 6 -12.15 6.50 -27.00
C LYS A 6 -13.03 6.61 -25.72
N PRO A 7 -12.70 5.91 -24.63
CA PRO A 7 -13.62 5.43 -23.59
C PRO A 7 -13.86 6.41 -22.44
N ALA A 8 -14.95 6.15 -21.74
CA ALA A 8 -15.29 6.71 -20.44
C ALA A 8 -14.20 6.41 -19.39
N ALA A 9 -13.60 7.45 -18.82
CA ALA A 9 -13.14 7.50 -17.43
C ALA A 9 -12.45 8.85 -17.17
N GLU A 10 -13.23 9.88 -16.83
CA GLU A 10 -12.69 11.04 -16.12
C GLU A 10 -13.67 11.43 -15.02
N LYS A 11 -13.69 10.62 -13.95
CA LYS A 11 -14.15 11.10 -12.66
C LYS A 11 -13.07 12.03 -12.12
N LYS A 12 -13.29 13.31 -12.37
CA LYS A 12 -12.79 14.42 -11.56
C LYS A 12 -13.11 14.13 -10.08
N ALA A 13 -12.07 14.01 -9.26
CA ALA A 13 -12.15 14.25 -7.83
C ALA A 13 -10.93 15.09 -7.39
N PRO A 14 -11.09 15.97 -6.40
CA PRO A 14 -10.51 17.31 -6.40
C PRO A 14 -9.15 17.46 -5.70
N LYS A 15 -8.43 18.49 -6.14
CA LYS A 15 -7.27 19.13 -5.54
C LYS A 15 -7.54 19.54 -4.09
N LYS A 16 -6.77 19.01 -3.11
CA LYS A 16 -6.03 19.77 -2.08
C LYS A 16 -5.42 18.88 -0.97
N THR A 17 -4.18 19.27 -0.62
CA THR A 17 -3.47 19.03 0.65
C THR A 17 -3.01 17.61 0.94
N ALA A 18 -1.92 17.21 0.29
CA ALA A 18 -0.93 16.33 0.90
C ALA A 18 -0.22 17.10 2.03
N THR A 19 -0.92 17.23 3.16
CA THR A 19 -0.32 17.65 4.42
C THR A 19 0.78 16.65 4.73
N LYS A 20 1.99 17.15 4.99
CA LYS A 20 3.07 16.43 5.67
C LYS A 20 2.49 15.71 6.90
N ALA A 21 2.12 14.44 6.76
CA ALA A 21 1.79 13.59 7.89
C ALA A 21 3.09 12.93 8.33
N GLY A 22 3.50 13.25 9.55
CA GLY A 22 4.69 12.72 10.18
C GLY A 22 4.60 11.19 10.33
N ALA A 23 5.79 10.57 10.29
CA ALA A 23 6.06 9.15 10.07
C ALA A 23 5.92 8.73 8.59
N SER A 24 7.08 8.62 7.92
CA SER A 24 7.27 8.21 6.54
C SER A 24 6.43 6.98 6.14
N LEU A 25 5.24 7.19 5.56
CA LEU A 25 4.43 6.14 4.93
C LEU A 25 5.24 5.36 3.89
N ASP A 26 6.14 6.06 3.22
CA ASP A 26 7.20 5.51 2.37
C ASP A 26 8.00 4.41 3.10
N LYS A 27 8.60 4.72 4.25
CA LYS A 27 9.35 3.73 5.04
C LYS A 27 8.48 2.58 5.57
N ILE A 28 7.22 2.86 5.92
CA ILE A 28 6.29 1.82 6.39
C ILE A 28 6.00 0.84 5.26
N ALA A 29 5.67 1.36 4.08
CA ALA A 29 5.45 0.56 2.89
C ALA A 29 6.70 -0.22 2.48
N GLU A 30 7.89 0.38 2.52
CA GLU A 30 9.16 -0.32 2.28
C GLU A 30 9.39 -1.47 3.27
N ASN A 31 9.11 -1.27 4.56
CA ASN A 31 9.25 -2.31 5.58
C ASN A 31 8.25 -3.46 5.36
N ILE A 32 7.00 -3.14 5.00
CA ILE A 32 5.99 -4.14 4.64
C ILE A 32 6.44 -4.94 3.43
N LEU A 33 6.91 -4.26 2.37
CA LEU A 33 7.46 -4.89 1.17
C LEU A 33 8.61 -5.84 1.50
N ASP A 34 9.59 -5.39 2.28
CA ASP A 34 10.72 -6.21 2.73
C ASP A 34 10.24 -7.50 3.42
N LYS A 35 9.22 -7.39 4.27
CA LYS A 35 8.66 -8.56 4.97
C LYS A 35 7.92 -9.49 4.03
N LEU A 36 7.04 -8.97 3.18
CA LEU A 36 6.32 -9.77 2.18
C LEU A 36 7.31 -10.48 1.24
N ARG A 37 8.36 -9.78 0.81
CA ARG A 37 9.44 -10.33 -0.03
C ARG A 37 10.23 -11.40 0.70
N GLY A 38 10.58 -11.17 1.96
CA GLY A 38 11.34 -12.12 2.79
C GLY A 38 10.62 -13.44 3.02
N ILE A 39 9.28 -13.42 2.99
CA ILE A 39 8.45 -14.62 3.17
C ILE A 39 7.97 -15.16 1.80
N ASN A 40 8.19 -14.41 0.73
CA ASN A 40 7.81 -14.74 -0.65
C ASN A 40 6.31 -15.04 -0.81
N ILE A 41 5.49 -14.16 -0.24
CA ILE A 41 4.01 -14.26 -0.30
C ILE A 41 3.41 -12.98 -0.84
N GLU A 42 2.17 -13.06 -1.33
CA GLU A 42 1.40 -11.90 -1.79
C GLU A 42 2.15 -11.02 -2.79
N HIS A 43 2.69 -11.61 -3.85
CA HIS A 43 3.39 -10.90 -4.93
C HIS A 43 2.53 -9.78 -5.56
N GLN A 44 1.22 -10.01 -5.67
CA GLN A 44 0.30 -9.01 -6.17
C GLN A 44 0.23 -7.79 -5.24
N LEU A 45 0.23 -8.02 -3.92
CA LEU A 45 0.21 -6.96 -2.93
C LEU A 45 1.55 -6.23 -2.82
N GLN A 46 2.67 -6.94 -3.02
CA GLN A 46 3.99 -6.32 -3.16
C GLN A 46 4.00 -5.32 -4.32
N ALA A 47 3.52 -5.75 -5.50
CA ALA A 47 3.43 -4.90 -6.68
C ALA A 47 2.47 -3.72 -6.48
N ASP A 48 1.33 -3.92 -5.83
CA ASP A 48 0.37 -2.87 -5.48
C ASP A 48 0.99 -1.85 -4.50
N LEU A 49 1.71 -2.32 -3.47
CA LEU A 49 2.42 -1.44 -2.53
C LEU A 49 3.52 -0.63 -3.24
N GLU A 50 4.33 -1.26 -4.10
CA GLU A 50 5.36 -0.56 -4.89
C GLU A 50 4.73 0.49 -5.81
N TRP A 51 3.62 0.14 -6.46
CA TRP A 51 2.88 1.07 -7.32
C TRP A 51 2.31 2.24 -6.53
N CYS A 52 1.66 1.97 -5.39
CA CYS A 52 1.10 3.00 -4.52
C CYS A 52 2.19 3.89 -3.91
N LEU A 53 3.36 3.33 -3.59
CA LEU A 53 4.52 4.08 -3.10
C LEU A 53 5.08 5.01 -4.18
N GLY A 54 5.25 4.50 -5.40
CA GLY A 54 5.63 5.31 -6.55
C GLY A 54 4.62 6.43 -6.80
N SER A 55 3.34 6.09 -6.85
CA SER A 55 2.24 7.04 -7.04
C SER A 55 2.20 8.11 -5.94
N TYR A 56 2.40 7.72 -4.68
CA TYR A 56 2.50 8.66 -3.56
C TYR A 56 3.66 9.64 -3.72
N ARG A 57 4.81 9.19 -4.23
CA ARG A 57 5.96 10.08 -4.50
C ARG A 57 5.72 11.05 -5.65
N PHE A 58 4.89 10.67 -6.62
CA PHE A 58 4.57 11.50 -7.79
C PHE A 58 3.39 12.47 -7.55
N ASP A 59 2.28 11.98 -7.00
CA ASP A 59 1.02 12.73 -6.81
C ASP A 59 0.90 13.32 -5.39
N GLY A 60 1.68 12.80 -4.43
CA GLY A 60 1.62 13.21 -3.03
C GLY A 60 0.43 12.64 -2.26
N ASN A 61 -0.42 11.81 -2.89
CA ASN A 61 -1.67 11.37 -2.29
C ASN A 61 -1.52 10.09 -1.45
N PRO A 62 -1.65 10.14 -0.11
CA PRO A 62 -1.42 8.99 0.75
C PRO A 62 -2.58 7.98 0.74
N VAL A 63 -3.74 8.31 0.17
CA VAL A 63 -4.95 7.47 0.22
C VAL A 63 -4.70 6.06 -0.34
N GLY A 64 -4.13 5.97 -1.54
CA GLY A 64 -3.84 4.68 -2.16
C GLY A 64 -2.82 3.86 -1.36
N LEU A 65 -1.79 4.53 -0.83
CA LEU A 65 -0.75 3.88 -0.03
C LEU A 65 -1.31 3.35 1.30
N VAL A 66 -2.14 4.13 1.98
CA VAL A 66 -2.80 3.72 3.23
C VAL A 66 -3.78 2.56 2.99
N GLU A 67 -4.49 2.54 1.87
CA GLU A 67 -5.39 1.43 1.51
C GLU A 67 -4.60 0.14 1.23
N ALA A 68 -3.52 0.22 0.45
CA ALA A 68 -2.62 -0.89 0.17
C ALA A 68 -1.97 -1.43 1.47
N ILE A 69 -1.51 -0.55 2.35
CA ILE A 69 -0.98 -0.92 3.67
C ILE A 69 -2.04 -1.61 4.52
N ASN A 70 -3.30 -1.13 4.53
CA ASN A 70 -4.38 -1.79 5.27
C ASN A 70 -4.67 -3.19 4.73
N ARG A 71 -4.69 -3.37 3.39
CA ARG A 71 -4.79 -4.71 2.79
C ARG A 71 -3.63 -5.60 3.21
N ALA A 72 -2.40 -5.08 3.17
CA ALA A 72 -1.22 -5.80 3.63
C ALA A 72 -1.31 -6.21 5.10
N LEU A 73 -1.85 -5.36 5.96
CA LEU A 73 -2.10 -5.72 7.35
C LEU A 73 -3.10 -6.86 7.51
N VAL A 74 -4.18 -6.88 6.72
CA VAL A 74 -5.15 -7.98 6.76
C VAL A 74 -4.48 -9.29 6.36
N VAL A 75 -3.67 -9.29 5.29
CA VAL A 75 -2.95 -10.49 4.87
C VAL A 75 -1.88 -10.89 5.88
N LEU A 76 -1.08 -9.94 6.39
CA LEU A 76 -0.10 -10.20 7.44
C LEU A 76 -0.77 -10.80 8.69
N LYS A 77 -1.96 -10.31 9.10
CA LYS A 77 -2.75 -10.90 10.19
C LYS A 77 -3.19 -12.34 9.88
N ALA A 78 -3.68 -12.59 8.66
CA ALA A 78 -4.06 -13.93 8.23
C ALA A 78 -2.87 -14.89 8.19
N GLU A 79 -1.72 -14.44 7.69
CA GLU A 79 -0.49 -15.22 7.60
C GLU A 79 0.16 -15.44 8.98
N ASN A 80 0.07 -14.46 9.88
CA ASN A 80 0.43 -14.62 11.29
C ASN A 80 -0.45 -15.67 11.99
N ALA A 81 -1.75 -15.72 11.67
CA ALA A 81 -2.65 -16.76 12.17
C ALA A 81 -2.26 -18.16 11.66
N LYS A 82 -1.72 -18.25 10.44
CA LYS A 82 -1.10 -19.46 9.87
C LYS A 82 0.28 -19.78 10.46
N LYS A 83 0.77 -18.99 11.43
CA LYS A 83 2.11 -19.08 12.02
C LYS A 83 3.23 -19.00 10.99
N THR A 84 3.05 -18.14 9.98
CA THR A 84 4.05 -17.92 8.94
C THR A 84 5.30 -17.32 9.55
N LYS A 85 6.43 -18.00 9.35
CA LYS A 85 7.71 -17.68 9.98
C LYS A 85 8.18 -16.31 9.47
N GLY A 86 8.29 -15.33 10.38
CA GLY A 86 8.74 -13.97 10.07
C GLY A 86 7.68 -12.87 10.20
N ILE A 87 6.39 -13.23 10.31
CA ILE A 87 5.34 -12.28 10.66
C ILE A 87 5.05 -12.43 12.14
N THR A 88 5.22 -11.36 12.90
CA THR A 88 4.90 -11.31 14.33
C THR A 88 3.79 -10.30 14.57
N ALA A 89 2.97 -10.55 15.60
CA ALA A 89 1.97 -9.59 16.05
C ALA A 89 2.59 -8.21 16.39
N ALA A 90 3.85 -8.19 16.84
CA ALA A 90 4.61 -6.97 17.08
C ALA A 90 4.87 -6.15 15.80
N LEU A 91 5.17 -6.83 14.67
CA LEU A 91 5.32 -6.18 13.37
C LEU A 91 4.00 -5.54 12.94
N ILE A 92 2.91 -6.29 13.01
CA ILE A 92 1.57 -5.85 12.63
C ILE A 92 1.15 -4.64 13.47
N ALA A 93 1.34 -4.71 14.79
CA ALA A 93 1.04 -3.60 15.70
C ALA A 93 1.93 -2.38 15.46
N GLY A 94 3.21 -2.59 15.12
CA GLY A 94 4.15 -1.52 14.75
C GLY A 94 3.73 -0.79 13.48
N ILE A 95 3.27 -1.54 12.47
CA ILE A 95 2.70 -0.99 11.24
C ILE A 95 1.40 -0.25 11.55
N GLU A 96 0.42 -0.87 12.24
CA GLU A 96 -0.87 -0.25 12.60
C GLU A 96 -0.70 1.06 13.37
N LYS A 97 0.28 1.13 14.28
CA LYS A 97 0.58 2.33 15.05
C LYS A 97 1.23 3.43 14.23
N ALA A 98 1.87 3.09 13.12
CA ALA A 98 2.55 4.05 12.26
C ALA A 98 1.64 4.69 11.21
N ILE A 99 0.47 4.09 10.92
CA ILE A 99 -0.59 4.63 10.04
C ILE A 99 -1.70 5.37 10.79
N LYS A 100 -1.65 5.39 12.13
CA LYS A 100 -2.67 5.98 13.02
C LYS A 100 -2.18 7.29 13.62
#